data_AF-A0A950UKJ9-F1
#
_entry.id   AF-A0A950UKJ9-F1
#
_cell.length_a   1.000
_cell.length_b   1.000
_cell.length_c   1.000
_cell.angle_alpha   90.00
_cell.angle_beta   90.00
_cell.angle_gamma   90.00
#
_symmetry.space_group_name_H-M   'P 1'
#
loop_
_entity.id
_entity.type
_entity.pdbx_description
1 polymer ?
#
loop_
_entity_poly.entity_id
_entity_poly.type
_entity_poly.pdbx_seq_one_letter_code
_entity_poly.pdbx_strand_id
1 'polypeptide(L)'
;MSDLKADTVRIRECSDALKRIHDEFTNRANPAKGYSPSEMGSSLLADAFDEFGSNWKIHREQLKEELEKLAKATEAAADTYDKVDGDLAKALRDQDKASSGRGKTR
;
A
#
# COMPACT_ATOMS: atom_id res chain seq x y z
N MET A 1 25.55 -12.13 -10.25
CA MET A 1 24.43 -11.67 -9.42
C MET A 1 23.18 -11.98 -10.21
N SER A 2 22.30 -12.82 -9.65
CA SER A 2 21.10 -13.28 -10.34
C SER A 2 20.24 -12.11 -10.78
N ASP A 3 19.74 -12.22 -12.00
CA ASP A 3 18.89 -11.31 -12.78
C ASP A 3 17.55 -11.03 -12.09
N LEU A 4 17.59 -10.39 -10.91
CA LEU A 4 16.40 -9.96 -10.20
C LEU A 4 15.92 -8.65 -10.83
N LYS A 5 15.20 -8.76 -11.94
CA LYS A 5 14.43 -7.63 -12.47
C LYS A 5 13.24 -7.40 -11.54
N ALA A 6 13.40 -6.50 -10.58
CA ALA A 6 12.29 -6.09 -9.72
C ALA A 6 11.20 -5.50 -10.62
N ASP A 7 10.00 -6.07 -10.56
CA ASP A 7 8.83 -5.52 -11.24
C ASP A 7 8.30 -4.34 -10.40
N THR A 8 8.96 -3.20 -10.52
CA THR A 8 8.64 -1.99 -9.72
C THR A 8 7.23 -1.49 -9.99
N VAL A 9 6.71 -1.73 -11.19
CA VAL A 9 5.31 -1.45 -11.56
C VAL A 9 4.37 -2.29 -10.70
N ARG A 10 4.57 -3.61 -10.65
CA ARG A 10 3.73 -4.51 -9.84
C ARG A 10 3.83 -4.19 -8.35
N ILE A 11 5.00 -3.83 -7.85
CA ILE A 11 5.19 -3.42 -6.44
C ILE A 11 4.36 -2.15 -6.17
N ARG A 12 4.41 -1.15 -7.05
CA ARG A 12 3.64 0.09 -6.90
C ARG A 12 2.13 -0.17 -6.98
N GLU A 13 1.68 -1.02 -7.92
CA GLU A 13 0.29 -1.46 -8.00
C GLU A 13 -0.19 -2.17 -6.72
N CYS A 14 0.65 -3.00 -6.12
CA CYS A 14 0.34 -3.63 -4.83
C CYS A 14 0.20 -2.58 -3.71
N SER A 15 1.07 -1.58 -3.64
CA SER A 15 0.94 -0.50 -2.67
C SER A 15 -0.38 0.27 -2.85
N ASP A 16 -0.74 0.62 -4.08
CA ASP A 16 -1.99 1.31 -4.40
C ASP A 16 -3.22 0.48 -4.04
N ALA A 17 -3.19 -0.83 -4.30
CA ALA A 17 -4.26 -1.74 -3.91
C ALA A 17 -4.44 -1.80 -2.38
N LEU A 18 -3.33 -1.86 -1.63
CA LEU A 18 -3.36 -1.85 -0.17
C LEU A 18 -3.92 -0.53 0.38
N LYS A 19 -3.53 0.61 -0.20
CA LYS A 19 -4.08 1.93 0.14
C LYS A 19 -5.59 1.99 -0.10
N ARG A 20 -6.07 1.48 -1.23
CA ARG A 20 -7.52 1.43 -1.52
C ARG A 20 -8.29 0.59 -0.52
N ILE A 21 -7.77 -0.58 -0.15
CA ILE A 21 -8.41 -1.44 0.87
C ILE A 21 -8.44 -0.72 2.22
N HIS A 22 -7.33 -0.10 2.63
CA HIS A 22 -7.25 0.73 3.83
C HIS A 22 -8.31 1.84 3.85
N ASP A 23 -8.49 2.53 2.72
CA ASP A 23 -9.45 3.63 2.59
C ASP A 23 -10.90 3.14 2.66
N GLU A 24 -11.22 1.98 2.08
CA GLU A 24 -12.54 1.37 2.21
C GLU A 24 -12.85 1.02 3.67
N PHE A 25 -11.90 0.39 4.38
CA PHE A 25 -12.07 0.13 5.80
C PHE A 25 -12.20 1.43 6.60
N THR A 26 -11.54 2.51 6.21
CA THR A 26 -11.62 3.81 6.90
C THR A 26 -12.96 4.50 6.68
N ASN A 27 -13.44 4.54 5.44
CA ASN A 27 -14.62 5.32 5.04
C ASN A 27 -15.95 4.55 5.22
N ARG A 28 -15.92 3.21 5.17
CA ARG A 28 -17.10 2.34 5.37
C ARG A 28 -16.97 1.53 6.66
N ALA A 29 -16.77 2.26 7.75
CA ALA A 29 -16.22 1.75 9.00
C ALA A 29 -17.11 0.75 9.77
N ASN A 30 -18.42 0.96 9.83
CA ASN A 30 -19.28 0.19 10.74
C ASN A 30 -20.53 -0.36 10.04
N PRO A 31 -20.59 -1.68 9.75
CA PRO A 31 -21.75 -2.33 9.15
C PRO A 31 -22.96 -2.40 10.10
N ALA A 32 -22.77 -2.26 11.41
CA ALA A 32 -23.84 -2.19 12.40
C ALA A 32 -24.38 -0.76 12.62
N LYS A 33 -23.80 0.25 11.96
CA LYS A 33 -24.24 1.64 12.12
C LYS A 33 -25.67 1.79 11.57
N GLY A 34 -26.56 2.35 12.37
CA GLY A 34 -27.96 2.58 12.00
C GLY A 34 -28.90 1.42 12.33
N TYR A 35 -28.45 0.49 13.17
CA TYR A 35 -29.31 -0.56 13.72
C TYR A 35 -29.37 -0.43 15.24
N SER A 36 -30.29 0.41 15.73
CA SER A 36 -30.52 0.66 17.15
C SER A 36 -31.45 -0.38 17.80
N PRO A 37 -31.40 -0.56 19.14
CA PRO A 37 -32.34 -1.43 19.85
C PRO A 37 -33.82 -1.09 19.57
N SER A 38 -34.11 0.20 19.36
CA SER A 38 -35.43 0.72 18.98
C SER A 38 -35.90 0.26 17.60
N GLU A 39 -34.99 -0.01 16.67
CA GLU A 39 -35.32 -0.47 15.31
C GLU A 39 -35.48 -1.99 15.23
N MET A 40 -34.88 -2.72 16.17
CA MET A 40 -34.85 -4.19 16.15
C MET A 40 -36.00 -4.86 16.88
N GLY A 41 -36.62 -4.17 17.86
CA GLY A 41 -37.73 -4.71 18.66
C GLY A 41 -37.38 -5.92 19.53
N SER A 42 -36.11 -6.36 19.54
CA SER A 42 -35.59 -7.48 20.33
C SER A 42 -34.29 -7.06 21.00
N SER A 43 -34.25 -7.15 22.33
CA SER A 43 -33.04 -6.84 23.12
C SER A 43 -31.90 -7.80 22.81
N LEU A 44 -32.20 -9.09 22.62
CA LEU A 44 -31.19 -10.10 22.27
C LEU A 44 -30.50 -9.80 20.94
N LEU A 45 -31.26 -9.34 19.95
CA LEU A 45 -30.71 -8.98 18.64
C LEU A 45 -29.86 -7.70 18.74
N ALA A 46 -30.32 -6.74 19.53
CA ALA A 46 -29.60 -5.50 19.77
C ALA A 46 -28.26 -5.74 20.46
N ASP A 47 -28.23 -6.58 21.50
CA ASP A 47 -27.01 -6.95 22.22
C ASP A 47 -26.01 -7.66 21.29
N ALA A 48 -26.48 -8.59 20.46
CA ALA A 48 -25.64 -9.28 19.48
C ALA A 48 -25.04 -8.33 18.43
N PHE A 49 -25.80 -7.32 17.98
CA PHE A 49 -25.31 -6.32 17.03
C PHE A 49 -24.33 -5.34 17.68
N ASP A 50 -24.52 -4.99 18.96
CA ASP A 50 -23.57 -4.15 19.71
C ASP A 50 -22.24 -4.87 19.95
N GLU A 51 -22.29 -6.15 20.33
CA GLU A 51 -21.10 -7.00 20.49
C GLU A 51 -20.36 -7.14 19.16
N PHE A 52 -21.08 -7.42 18.07
CA PHE A 52 -20.52 -7.49 16.74
C PHE A 52 -19.88 -6.15 16.32
N GLY A 53 -20.58 -5.03 16.50
CA GLY A 53 -20.08 -3.70 16.14
C GLY A 53 -18.80 -3.32 16.90
N SER A 54 -18.75 -3.65 18.19
CA SER A 54 -17.59 -3.43 19.05
C SER A 54 -16.38 -4.27 18.63
N ASN A 55 -16.56 -5.58 18.45
CA ASN A 55 -15.49 -6.48 17.99
C ASN A 55 -15.02 -6.12 16.58
N TRP A 56 -15.95 -5.83 15.67
CA TRP A 56 -15.65 -5.37 14.32
C TRP A 56 -14.79 -4.10 14.34
N LYS A 57 -15.15 -3.12 15.18
CA LYS A 57 -14.37 -1.87 15.29
C LYS A 57 -12.94 -2.16 15.74
N ILE A 58 -12.74 -2.99 16.76
CA ILE A 58 -11.40 -3.31 17.28
C ILE A 58 -10.55 -3.96 16.18
N HIS A 59 -11.04 -5.02 15.55
CA HIS A 59 -10.29 -5.75 14.53
C HIS A 59 -10.08 -4.93 13.25
N ARG A 60 -11.05 -4.09 12.87
CA ARG A 60 -10.90 -3.18 11.72
C ARG A 60 -9.80 -2.15 11.93
N GLU A 61 -9.71 -1.55 13.12
CA GLU A 61 -8.66 -0.57 13.41
C GLU A 61 -7.27 -1.23 13.35
N GLN A 62 -7.13 -2.44 13.91
CA GLN A 62 -5.89 -3.23 13.80
C GLN A 62 -5.54 -3.55 12.33
N LEU A 63 -6.50 -4.03 11.54
CA LEU A 63 -6.30 -4.34 10.13
C LEU A 63 -5.88 -3.10 9.33
N LYS A 64 -6.50 -1.95 9.62
CA LYS A 64 -6.17 -0.67 8.99
C LYS A 64 -4.71 -0.28 9.24
N GLU A 65 -4.25 -0.35 10.49
CA GLU A 65 -2.85 -0.05 10.83
C GLU A 65 -1.85 -0.96 10.10
N GLU A 66 -2.15 -2.25 10.02
CA GLU A 66 -1.28 -3.21 9.30
C GLU A 66 -1.27 -2.98 7.79
N LEU A 67 -2.43 -2.65 7.19
CA LEU A 67 -2.51 -2.29 5.78
C LEU A 67 -1.71 -1.02 5.46
N GLU A 68 -1.78 -0.01 6.32
CA GLU A 68 -1.02 1.23 6.16
C GLU A 68 0.49 0.97 6.22
N LYS A 69 0.95 0.17 7.21
CA LYS A 69 2.36 -0.22 7.33
C LYS A 69 2.84 -0.95 6.08
N LEU A 70 2.07 -1.94 5.60
CA LEU A 70 2.43 -2.72 4.43
C LEU A 70 2.45 -1.88 3.15
N ALA A 71 1.48 -0.98 2.97
CA ALA A 71 1.43 -0.06 1.84
C ALA A 71 2.67 0.84 1.79
N LYS A 72 3.06 1.44 2.92
CA LYS A 72 4.26 2.29 3.05
C LYS A 72 5.54 1.53 2.78
N ALA A 73 5.67 0.31 3.32
CA ALA A 73 6.85 -0.53 3.08
C ALA A 73 7.00 -0.89 1.59
N THR A 74 5.87 -1.20 0.94
CA THR A 74 5.82 -1.56 -0.48
C THR A 74 6.15 -0.35 -1.37
N GLU A 75 5.63 0.82 -1.04
CA GLU A 75 5.95 2.08 -1.73
C GLU A 75 7.44 2.43 -1.61
N ALA A 76 7.98 2.36 -0.39
CA ALA A 76 9.40 2.60 -0.15
C ALA A 76 10.31 1.63 -0.91
N ALA A 77 9.90 0.37 -1.05
CA ALA A 77 10.61 -0.61 -1.87
C ALA A 77 10.60 -0.21 -3.35
N ALA A 78 9.44 0.14 -3.92
CA ALA A 78 9.33 0.59 -5.31
C ALA A 78 10.21 1.82 -5.59
N ASP A 79 10.17 2.82 -4.71
CA ASP A 79 10.95 4.05 -4.87
C ASP A 79 12.46 3.80 -4.77
N THR A 80 12.87 2.86 -3.91
CA THR A 80 14.27 2.46 -3.78
C THR A 80 14.77 1.79 -5.05
N TYR A 81 13.99 0.87 -5.63
CA TYR A 81 14.35 0.21 -6.88
C TYR A 81 14.44 1.22 -8.04
N ASP A 82 13.42 2.07 -8.21
CA ASP A 82 13.41 3.09 -9.27
C ASP A 82 14.61 4.05 -9.15
N LYS A 83 14.99 4.42 -7.93
CA LYS A 83 16.15 5.28 -7.68
C LYS A 83 17.46 4.58 -8.07
N VAL A 84 17.67 3.33 -7.65
CA VAL A 84 18.88 2.56 -7.96
C VAL A 84 19.02 2.38 -9.47
N ASP A 85 17.92 2.03 -10.16
CA ASP A 85 17.90 1.88 -11.61
C ASP A 85 18.20 3.21 -12.33
N GLY A 86 17.63 4.31 -11.84
CA GLY A 86 17.89 5.65 -12.36
C GLY A 86 19.35 6.10 -12.22
N ASP A 87 19.93 5.89 -11.03
CA ASP A 87 21.32 6.23 -10.73
C ASP A 87 22.28 5.40 -11.59
N LEU A 88 22.01 4.10 -11.77
CA LEU A 88 22.80 3.22 -12.62
C LEU A 88 22.72 3.62 -14.10
N ALA A 89 21.52 3.89 -14.61
CA ALA A 89 21.32 4.33 -15.99
C ALA A 89 22.01 5.68 -16.26
N LYS A 90 22.01 6.59 -15.29
CA LYS A 90 22.74 7.85 -15.37
C LYS A 90 24.25 7.63 -15.44
N ALA A 91 24.80 6.80 -14.55
CA ALA A 91 26.23 6.48 -14.54
C ALA A 91 26.70 5.88 -15.87
N LEU A 92 25.94 4.95 -16.45
CA LEU A 92 26.23 4.36 -17.75
C LEU A 92 26.21 5.40 -18.89
N ARG A 93 25.19 6.26 -18.94
CA ARG A 93 25.10 7.34 -19.95
C ARG A 93 26.24 8.34 -19.83
N ASP A 94 26.66 8.67 -18.62
CA ASP A 94 27.76 9.59 -18.38
C ASP A 94 29.10 8.97 -18.79
N GLN A 95 29.29 7.66 -18.57
CA GLN A 95 30.43 6.90 -19.06
C GLN A 95 30.49 6.86 -20.61
N ASP A 96 29.36 6.63 -21.28
CA ASP A 96 29.26 6.59 -22.75
C ASP A 96 29.54 7.97 -23.39
N LYS A 97 29.11 9.06 -22.75
CA LYS A 97 29.46 10.42 -23.18
C LYS A 97 30.97 10.69 -23.03
N ALA A 98 31.56 10.25 -21.93
CA ALA A 98 32.99 10.41 -21.69
C ALA A 98 33.84 9.61 -22.70
N SER A 99 33.40 8.41 -23.09
CA SER A 99 34.10 7.57 -24.06
C SER A 99 33.96 8.07 -25.51
N SER A 100 32.77 8.55 -25.91
CA SER A 100 32.53 9.10 -27.26
C SER A 100 33.22 10.45 -27.50
N GLY A 101 33.36 11.29 -26.47
CA GLY A 101 34.12 12.54 -26.55
C GLY A 101 35.64 12.34 -26.77
N ARG A 102 36.17 11.19 -26.35
CA ARG A 102 37.61 10.86 -26.48
C ARG A 102 37.99 10.35 -27.87
N GLY A 103 37.00 9.96 -28.69
CA GLY A 103 37.21 9.50 -30.08
C GLY A 103 37.21 10.61 -31.13
N LYS A 104 36.74 11.83 -30.81
CA LYS A 104 36.57 12.94 -31.77
C LYS A 104 37.76 13.91 -31.82
N THR A 105 38.81 13.66 -31.03
CA THR A 105 40.00 14.52 -30.92
C THR A 105 41.28 13.86 -31.45
N ARG A 106 41.17 12.84 -32.29
CA ARG A 106 42.31 12.21 -32.99
C ARG A 106 42.06 12.16 -34.49
#